data_AF-A0A2P4X164-F1
#
_entry.id   AF-A0A2P4X164-F1
#
_cell.length_a   1.000
_cell.length_b   1.000
_cell.length_c   1.000
_cell.angle_alpha   90.00
_cell.angle_beta   90.00
_cell.angle_gamma   90.00
#
_symmetry.space_group_name_H-M   'P 1'
#
loop_
_entity.id
_entity.type
_entity.pdbx_description
1 polymer ?
#
loop_
_entity_poly.entity_id
_entity_poly.type
_entity_poly.pdbx_seq_one_letter_code
_entity_poly.pdbx_strand_id
1 'polypeptide(L)'
;MEPTAPAARVEELILSGADVSVLNHTTLSLWHFRQLAIEMLPSAASEAEEDQDKGLKPSEAPVDERVATSSRGIELGEGMSVAAVLYEQTADALKIERSRDSNNGTHSATSKPVLQLQGVTTHIPGQLTPDTRVAAVFQRYRCVLCLDASPSILSIDSSSGRLFLDLLYESVELFIWSMLRPMEVGGVAFTPELHVSVLVQGALVESLCVLMQGYIVTPSNAAGFLQLIKDRFQLIENDWASQAQERGQWGYLGNATPASLDWILQNAVFALNSLPTDCTPMMVLVTDGVVDVRDAYSYDNLLMQLVRHDIQCHFLRIGGGGEDELNATFGFVPDTHLLRFVAEYTGGTVFEYPAIHEACY
;
A
#
# COMPACT_ATOMS: atom_id res chain seq x y z
N MET A 1 -47.61 18.81 4.65
CA MET A 1 -46.55 17.92 4.12
C MET A 1 -45.29 18.74 4.13
N GLU A 2 -44.44 18.54 5.14
CA GLU A 2 -43.11 19.13 5.14
C GLU A 2 -42.31 18.55 3.97
N PRO A 3 -41.53 19.35 3.24
CA PRO A 3 -40.66 18.83 2.19
C PRO A 3 -39.57 17.98 2.86
N THR A 4 -39.54 16.69 2.54
CA THR A 4 -38.43 15.80 2.88
C THR A 4 -37.15 16.39 2.29
N ALA A 5 -36.20 16.76 3.14
CA ALA A 5 -34.89 17.22 2.73
C ALA A 5 -34.24 16.18 1.77
N PRO A 6 -33.51 16.62 0.73
CA PRO A 6 -32.80 15.71 -0.15
C PRO A 6 -31.83 14.85 0.67
N ALA A 7 -31.78 13.55 0.36
CA ALA A 7 -30.86 12.63 1.02
C ALA A 7 -29.41 13.10 0.82
N ALA A 8 -28.61 13.11 1.89
CA ALA A 8 -27.23 13.53 1.82
C ALA A 8 -26.43 12.58 0.90
N ARG A 9 -25.63 13.16 0.01
CA ARG A 9 -24.75 12.39 -0.89
C ARG A 9 -23.55 11.88 -0.11
N VAL A 10 -23.19 10.62 -0.30
CA VAL A 10 -22.00 10.03 0.34
C VAL A 10 -20.79 10.25 -0.56
N GLU A 11 -19.74 10.85 -0.01
CA GLU A 11 -18.45 11.07 -0.69
C GLU A 11 -17.50 9.89 -0.48
N GLU A 12 -17.36 9.45 0.77
CA GLU A 12 -16.49 8.32 1.16
C GLU A 12 -17.22 7.39 2.12
N LEU A 13 -17.09 6.08 1.88
CA LEU A 13 -17.65 5.02 2.72
C LEU A 13 -16.55 4.04 3.11
N ILE A 14 -16.30 3.92 4.42
CA ILE A 14 -15.38 2.94 4.97
C ILE A 14 -16.18 1.78 5.56
N LEU A 15 -15.93 0.58 5.08
CA LEU A 15 -16.50 -0.65 5.58
C LEU A 15 -15.47 -1.37 6.47
N SER A 16 -15.91 -2.00 7.56
CA SER A 16 -15.10 -2.92 8.36
C SER A 16 -15.58 -4.35 8.16
N GLY A 17 -14.64 -5.26 7.90
CA GLY A 17 -14.88 -6.70 7.82
C GLY A 17 -14.09 -7.46 8.87
N ALA A 18 -14.70 -8.53 9.42
CA ALA A 18 -14.00 -9.46 10.32
C ALA A 18 -13.25 -10.55 9.54
N ASP A 19 -13.76 -10.94 8.37
CA ASP A 19 -13.17 -11.93 7.47
C ASP A 19 -13.12 -11.36 6.05
N VAL A 20 -11.96 -11.52 5.40
CA VAL A 20 -11.70 -11.07 4.03
C VAL A 20 -12.51 -11.88 3.02
N SER A 21 -12.89 -13.11 3.35
CA SER A 21 -13.69 -13.99 2.49
C SER A 21 -15.11 -13.47 2.22
N VAL A 22 -15.57 -12.50 3.03
CA VAL A 22 -16.90 -11.88 2.93
C VAL A 22 -16.98 -10.83 1.82
N LEU A 23 -15.84 -10.26 1.42
CA LEU A 23 -15.78 -9.22 0.40
C LEU A 23 -15.40 -9.79 -0.97
N ASN A 24 -16.11 -9.36 -2.01
CA ASN A 24 -15.77 -9.71 -3.37
C ASN A 24 -14.51 -8.94 -3.80
N HIS A 25 -13.37 -9.58 -3.58
CA HIS A 25 -11.96 -9.38 -3.91
C HIS A 25 -11.50 -8.44 -5.05
N THR A 26 -12.38 -7.84 -5.85
CA THR A 26 -11.96 -7.24 -7.14
C THR A 26 -11.97 -5.72 -7.19
N THR A 27 -12.40 -5.01 -6.14
CA THR A 27 -12.69 -3.56 -6.28
C THR A 27 -12.47 -2.68 -5.06
N LEU A 28 -12.06 -3.20 -3.89
CA LEU A 28 -11.97 -2.36 -2.68
C LEU A 28 -10.51 -2.12 -2.28
N SER A 29 -10.10 -0.85 -2.35
CA SER A 29 -8.82 -0.42 -1.78
C SER A 29 -8.82 -0.67 -0.28
N LEU A 30 -7.76 -1.28 0.25
CA LEU A 30 -7.56 -1.39 1.69
C LEU A 30 -7.30 0.01 2.24
N TRP A 31 -8.25 0.53 3.01
CA TRP A 31 -8.18 1.89 3.53
C TRP A 31 -6.92 2.11 4.37
N HIS A 32 -6.53 1.12 5.17
CA HIS A 32 -5.31 1.16 5.99
C HIS A 32 -4.07 1.42 5.16
N PHE A 33 -3.93 0.64 4.09
CA PHE A 33 -2.79 0.74 3.22
C PHE A 33 -2.84 2.01 2.37
N ARG A 34 -4.04 2.44 1.95
CA ARG A 34 -4.27 3.73 1.29
C ARG A 34 -3.85 4.90 2.17
N GLN A 35 -4.17 4.89 3.47
CA GLN A 35 -3.76 5.96 4.38
C GLN A 35 -2.25 5.97 4.59
N LEU A 36 -1.62 4.80 4.75
CA LEU A 36 -0.16 4.70 4.78
C LEU A 36 0.46 5.23 3.48
N ALA A 37 -0.11 4.89 2.32
CA ALA A 37 0.31 5.44 1.02
C ALA A 37 0.11 6.95 0.93
N ILE A 38 -1.00 7.51 1.42
CA ILE A 38 -1.25 8.96 1.42
C ILE A 38 -0.30 9.70 2.37
N GLU A 39 0.06 9.12 3.51
CA GLU A 39 1.03 9.70 4.44
C GLU A 39 2.47 9.58 3.92
N MET A 40 2.79 8.50 3.18
CA MET A 40 4.13 8.20 2.69
C MET A 40 4.41 8.64 1.26
N LEU A 41 3.41 9.05 0.48
CA LEU A 41 3.58 9.65 -0.83
C LEU A 41 3.45 11.17 -0.68
N PRO A 42 4.35 11.97 -1.27
CA PRO A 42 4.15 13.41 -1.32
C PRO A 42 2.79 13.70 -1.96
N SER A 43 2.03 14.63 -1.37
CA SER A 43 0.80 15.14 -1.97
C SER A 43 1.16 15.63 -3.36
N ALA A 44 0.78 14.90 -4.41
CA ALA A 44 0.90 15.38 -5.78
C ALA A 44 0.23 16.75 -5.84
N ALA A 45 1.05 17.80 -5.87
CA ALA A 45 0.59 19.11 -6.26
C ALA A 45 -0.03 18.93 -7.64
N SER A 46 -1.24 19.46 -7.79
CA SER A 46 -2.03 19.44 -9.01
C SER A 46 -1.20 19.85 -10.24
N GLU A 47 -0.68 18.87 -10.96
CA GLU A 47 -0.36 18.99 -12.39
C GLU A 47 -1.45 18.26 -13.15
N ALA A 48 -2.67 18.79 -13.05
CA ALA A 48 -3.66 18.58 -14.09
C ALA A 48 -3.19 19.45 -15.27
N GLU A 49 -2.66 18.80 -16.30
CA GLU A 49 -2.43 19.43 -17.59
C GLU A 49 -3.73 20.11 -18.04
N GLU A 50 -3.67 21.44 -18.17
CA GLU A 50 -4.74 22.25 -18.74
C GLU A 50 -4.87 21.96 -20.24
N ASP A 51 -5.59 20.90 -20.59
CA ASP A 51 -6.09 20.75 -21.96
C ASP A 51 -7.23 21.75 -22.19
N GLN A 52 -6.85 22.90 -22.75
CA GLN A 52 -7.76 23.91 -23.27
C GLN A 52 -8.47 23.36 -24.51
N ASP A 53 -9.66 22.79 -24.36
CA ASP A 53 -10.61 22.70 -25.47
C ASP A 53 -11.73 23.74 -25.34
N LYS A 54 -11.79 24.59 -26.36
CA LYS A 54 -12.68 25.74 -26.45
C LYS A 54 -14.04 25.32 -27.00
N GLY A 55 -14.99 25.16 -26.09
CA GLY A 55 -16.32 25.73 -26.23
C GLY A 55 -17.41 24.86 -26.86
N LEU A 56 -18.52 24.73 -26.14
CA LEU A 56 -19.86 25.11 -26.60
C LEU A 56 -20.79 25.25 -25.38
N LYS A 57 -21.56 26.34 -25.33
CA LYS A 57 -22.56 26.62 -24.28
C LYS A 57 -23.89 25.85 -24.52
N PRO A 58 -24.74 25.70 -23.48
CA PRO A 58 -25.67 24.59 -23.35
C PRO A 58 -27.03 24.82 -24.04
N SER A 59 -27.65 23.73 -24.49
CA SER A 59 -29.03 23.69 -24.98
C SER A 59 -29.90 22.84 -24.08
N GLU A 60 -30.88 23.50 -23.48
CA GLU A 60 -32.25 23.09 -23.10
C GLU A 60 -32.55 21.65 -22.63
N ALA A 61 -33.11 21.59 -21.42
CA ALA A 61 -33.67 20.40 -20.77
C ALA A 61 -34.90 19.83 -21.48
N PRO A 62 -35.21 18.53 -21.25
CA PRO A 62 -36.58 18.09 -21.16
C PRO A 62 -36.91 17.47 -19.79
N VAL A 63 -37.87 18.14 -19.14
CA VAL A 63 -39.05 17.62 -18.40
C VAL A 63 -38.95 16.24 -17.73
N ASP A 64 -38.96 16.31 -16.40
CA ASP A 64 -39.45 15.36 -15.38
C ASP A 64 -40.12 14.04 -15.84
N GLU A 65 -39.48 12.91 -15.51
CA GLU A 65 -40.18 11.71 -15.03
C GLU A 65 -39.72 11.40 -13.60
N ARG A 66 -40.57 11.79 -12.62
CA ARG A 66 -40.39 11.46 -11.21
C ARG A 66 -40.67 9.97 -10.98
N VAL A 67 -39.64 9.14 -11.09
CA VAL A 67 -39.67 7.80 -10.49
C VAL A 67 -39.46 7.98 -8.98
N ALA A 68 -40.48 7.67 -8.19
CA ALA A 68 -40.38 7.60 -6.73
C ALA A 68 -39.43 6.46 -6.35
N THR A 69 -38.14 6.75 -6.24
CA THR A 69 -37.17 5.81 -5.68
C THR A 69 -37.44 5.70 -4.19
N SER A 70 -38.07 4.60 -3.77
CA SER A 70 -38.10 4.21 -2.36
C SER A 70 -36.65 4.18 -1.87
N SER A 71 -36.34 4.88 -0.78
CA SER A 71 -35.06 4.79 -0.09
C SER A 71 -34.89 3.36 0.45
N ARG A 72 -34.43 2.44 -0.41
CA ARG A 72 -33.98 1.12 0.01
C ARG A 72 -32.68 1.36 0.77
N GLY A 73 -32.73 1.18 2.08
CA GLY A 73 -31.52 1.06 2.88
C GLY A 73 -30.65 -0.04 2.29
N ILE A 74 -29.34 0.20 2.26
CA ILE A 74 -28.37 -0.79 1.80
C ILE A 74 -28.33 -1.89 2.86
N GLU A 75 -28.42 -3.16 2.44
CA GLU A 75 -28.12 -4.30 3.29
C GLU A 75 -26.70 -4.74 2.97
N LEU A 76 -25.77 -4.53 3.92
CA LEU A 76 -24.42 -5.09 3.82
C LEU A 76 -24.50 -6.62 3.96
N GLY A 77 -23.63 -7.33 3.23
CA GLY A 77 -23.52 -8.80 3.34
C GLY A 77 -23.14 -9.25 4.76
N GLU A 78 -23.46 -10.50 5.10
CA GLU A 78 -23.15 -11.09 6.42
C GLU A 78 -21.66 -10.95 6.76
N GLY A 79 -21.32 -10.24 7.84
CA GLY A 79 -19.94 -10.05 8.30
C GLY A 79 -19.29 -8.70 7.98
N MET A 80 -20.01 -7.80 7.29
CA MET A 80 -19.58 -6.42 7.02
C MET A 80 -20.38 -5.41 7.85
N SER A 81 -19.69 -4.38 8.35
CA SER A 81 -20.32 -3.21 8.97
C SER A 81 -19.74 -1.91 8.44
N VAL A 82 -20.48 -0.82 8.57
CA VAL A 82 -19.94 0.53 8.29
C VAL A 82 -18.99 0.92 9.42
N ALA A 83 -17.77 1.34 9.06
CA ALA A 83 -16.78 1.87 9.97
C ALA A 83 -16.82 3.40 10.05
N ALA A 84 -16.96 4.07 8.91
CA ALA A 84 -17.10 5.52 8.85
C ALA A 84 -17.75 5.97 7.53
N VAL A 85 -18.35 7.16 7.56
CA VAL A 85 -18.99 7.76 6.39
C VAL A 85 -18.60 9.23 6.31
N LEU A 86 -18.27 9.68 5.11
CA LEU A 86 -18.14 11.09 4.77
C LEU A 86 -19.26 11.49 3.82
N TYR A 87 -19.99 12.55 4.17
CA TYR A 87 -21.03 13.13 3.33
C TYR A 87 -20.50 14.36 2.62
N GLU A 88 -20.93 14.56 1.37
CA GLU A 88 -20.61 15.75 0.59
C GLU A 88 -21.17 16.99 1.30
N GLN A 89 -20.29 17.93 1.66
CA GLN A 89 -20.72 19.19 2.26
C GLN A 89 -21.30 20.13 1.20
N THR A 90 -22.52 20.60 1.41
CA THR A 90 -23.11 21.63 0.53
C THR A 90 -22.43 22.98 0.77
N ALA A 91 -22.30 23.80 -0.30
CA ALA A 91 -21.59 25.08 -0.28
C ALA A 91 -22.09 26.10 0.78
N ASP A 92 -23.31 25.93 1.30
CA ASP A 92 -23.86 26.76 2.38
C ASP A 92 -23.39 26.33 3.78
N ALA A 93 -23.03 25.06 4.00
CA ALA A 93 -22.45 24.59 5.27
C ALA A 93 -21.01 25.12 5.48
N LEU A 94 -20.22 25.15 4.40
CA LEU A 94 -18.86 25.71 4.37
C LEU A 94 -18.83 27.23 4.67
N LYS A 95 -19.89 27.97 4.34
CA LYS A 95 -20.03 29.39 4.71
C LYS A 95 -20.34 29.59 6.19
N ILE A 96 -21.10 28.68 6.80
CA ILE A 96 -21.44 28.75 8.23
C ILE A 96 -20.19 28.47 9.09
N GLU A 97 -19.34 27.52 8.70
CA GLU A 97 -18.06 27.27 9.38
C GLU A 97 -17.09 28.47 9.25
N ARG A 98 -16.94 29.03 8.04
CA ARG A 98 -16.13 30.25 7.84
C ARG A 98 -16.65 31.47 8.62
N SER A 99 -17.96 31.54 8.91
CA SER A 99 -18.54 32.62 9.72
C SER A 99 -18.33 32.45 11.23
N ARG A 100 -18.01 31.24 11.69
CA ARG A 100 -17.64 30.97 13.09
C ARG A 100 -16.15 31.23 13.36
N ASP A 101 -15.30 31.03 12.35
CA ASP A 101 -13.85 31.21 12.47
C ASP A 101 -13.37 32.66 12.27
N SER A 102 -14.25 33.59 11.89
CA SER A 102 -13.89 35.00 11.70
C SER A 102 -13.58 35.79 12.98
N ASN A 103 -13.34 35.13 14.11
CA ASN A 103 -13.03 35.80 15.39
C ASN A 103 -11.74 35.36 16.09
N ASN A 104 -10.83 34.62 15.44
CA ASN A 104 -9.47 34.49 15.95
C ASN A 104 -8.45 34.39 14.81
N GLY A 105 -7.48 35.30 14.82
CA GLY A 105 -6.44 35.39 13.81
C GLY A 105 -5.44 34.23 13.87
N THR A 106 -4.86 33.98 12.69
CA THR A 106 -3.60 33.24 12.41
C THR A 106 -3.56 31.76 12.79
N HIS A 107 -3.96 30.89 11.86
CA HIS A 107 -3.12 29.94 11.10
C HIS A 107 -4.05 29.11 10.21
N SER A 108 -3.81 29.11 8.89
CA SER A 108 -4.59 28.38 7.89
C SER A 108 -4.31 26.87 8.00
N ALA A 109 -4.99 26.18 8.91
CA ALA A 109 -5.14 24.74 8.83
C ALA A 109 -6.22 24.44 7.78
N THR A 110 -5.84 23.80 6.68
CA THR A 110 -6.77 23.14 5.77
C THR A 110 -7.62 22.16 6.59
N SER A 111 -8.87 22.51 6.86
CA SER A 111 -9.83 21.67 7.56
C SER A 111 -10.11 20.43 6.71
N LYS A 112 -9.43 19.32 7.02
CA LYS A 112 -9.73 18.03 6.39
C LYS A 112 -11.19 17.68 6.69
N PRO A 113 -11.97 17.22 5.70
CA PRO A 113 -13.35 16.80 5.92
C PRO A 113 -13.38 15.66 6.94
N VAL A 114 -14.24 15.79 7.96
CA VAL A 114 -14.26 14.87 9.12
C VAL A 114 -15.11 13.64 8.81
N LEU A 115 -14.47 12.47 8.77
CA LEU A 115 -15.15 11.18 8.74
C LEU A 115 -16.00 11.03 10.01
N GLN A 116 -17.30 10.84 9.84
CA GLN A 116 -18.20 10.63 10.97
C GLN A 116 -18.28 9.15 11.33
N LEU A 117 -18.10 8.82 12.61
CA LEU A 117 -18.42 7.50 13.12
C LEU A 117 -19.93 7.31 13.04
N GLN A 118 -20.35 6.40 12.17
CA GLN A 118 -21.59 5.68 12.40
C GLN A 118 -21.13 4.35 12.99
N GLY A 119 -21.57 4.01 14.19
CA GLY A 119 -21.17 2.76 14.85
C GLY A 119 -21.48 1.53 13.99
N VAL A 120 -21.30 0.31 14.53
CA VAL A 120 -21.59 -0.93 13.82
C VAL A 120 -23.06 -0.94 13.36
N THR A 121 -23.27 -0.56 12.11
CA THR A 121 -24.57 -0.49 11.46
C THR A 121 -24.44 -1.10 10.08
N THR A 122 -25.51 -1.75 9.63
CA THR A 122 -25.64 -2.28 8.27
C THR A 122 -26.33 -1.29 7.34
N HIS A 123 -26.92 -0.22 7.88
CA HIS A 123 -27.74 0.74 7.16
C HIS A 123 -27.22 2.16 7.32
N ILE A 124 -27.12 2.86 6.19
CA ILE A 124 -26.57 4.20 6.09
C ILE A 124 -27.64 5.12 5.49
N PRO A 125 -27.99 6.26 6.11
CA PRO A 125 -28.87 7.23 5.50
C PRO A 125 -28.12 8.05 4.45
N GLY A 126 -28.44 7.90 3.17
CA GLY A 126 -27.82 8.72 2.12
C GLY A 126 -27.98 8.13 0.72
N GLN A 127 -27.42 8.81 -0.28
CA GLN A 127 -27.38 8.34 -1.66
C GLN A 127 -25.93 8.08 -2.09
N LEU A 128 -25.65 6.84 -2.52
CA LEU A 128 -24.42 6.50 -3.23
C LEU A 128 -24.51 6.97 -4.67
N THR A 129 -23.40 7.46 -5.19
CA THR A 129 -23.23 7.84 -6.59
C THR A 129 -22.02 7.12 -7.18
N PRO A 130 -21.86 7.08 -8.51
CA PRO A 130 -20.66 6.52 -9.13
C PRO A 130 -19.36 7.15 -8.64
N ASP A 131 -19.40 8.40 -8.19
CA ASP A 131 -18.23 9.12 -7.65
C ASP A 131 -17.94 8.78 -6.18
N THR A 132 -18.82 8.02 -5.51
CA THR A 132 -18.62 7.66 -4.10
C THR A 132 -17.48 6.67 -3.97
N ARG A 133 -16.46 7.03 -3.17
CA ARG A 133 -15.32 6.14 -2.89
C ARG A 133 -15.69 5.15 -1.80
N VAL A 134 -15.49 3.86 -2.04
CA VAL A 134 -15.72 2.81 -1.05
C VAL A 134 -14.39 2.12 -0.73
N ALA A 135 -14.08 1.97 0.55
CA ALA A 135 -12.87 1.31 1.01
C ALA A 135 -13.19 0.32 2.15
N ALA A 136 -12.35 -0.70 2.31
CA ALA A 136 -12.50 -1.69 3.35
C ALA A 136 -11.34 -1.64 4.36
N VAL A 137 -11.67 -1.98 5.60
CA VAL A 137 -10.77 -2.08 6.74
C VAL A 137 -10.92 -3.47 7.33
N PHE A 138 -9.79 -4.16 7.49
CA PHE A 138 -9.74 -5.44 8.20
C PHE A 138 -8.88 -5.33 9.44
N GLN A 139 -9.16 -6.13 10.45
CA GLN A 139 -8.38 -6.15 11.69
C GLN A 139 -7.14 -7.05 11.60
N ARG A 140 -7.11 -8.01 10.67
CA ARG A 140 -6.06 -9.03 10.59
C ARG A 140 -5.48 -9.05 9.18
N TYR A 141 -4.16 -8.94 9.09
CA TYR A 141 -3.40 -8.98 7.85
C TYR A 141 -2.38 -10.10 7.92
N ARG A 142 -2.16 -10.74 6.78
CA ARG A 142 -1.04 -11.65 6.56
C ARG A 142 -0.11 -11.04 5.53
N CYS A 143 1.10 -10.77 5.96
CA CYS A 143 2.11 -10.06 5.19
C CYS A 143 3.29 -10.99 4.92
N VAL A 144 3.75 -11.03 3.67
CA VAL A 144 5.05 -11.62 3.33
C VAL A 144 6.00 -10.50 2.94
N LEU A 145 7.06 -10.32 3.71
CA LEU A 145 8.19 -9.44 3.40
C LEU A 145 9.22 -10.23 2.59
N CYS A 146 9.50 -9.80 1.37
CA CYS A 146 10.53 -10.36 0.51
C CYS A 146 11.72 -9.40 0.46
N LEU A 147 12.82 -9.80 1.09
CA LEU A 147 14.05 -9.03 1.13
C LEU A 147 14.94 -9.44 -0.04
N ASP A 148 15.31 -8.48 -0.88
CA ASP A 148 16.17 -8.72 -2.03
C ASP A 148 17.61 -9.07 -1.59
N ALA A 149 18.14 -10.11 -2.21
CA ALA A 149 19.47 -10.68 -2.03
C ALA A 149 20.18 -10.85 -3.38
N SER A 150 19.94 -9.92 -4.30
CA SER A 150 20.69 -9.75 -5.53
C SER A 150 22.07 -9.11 -5.26
N PRO A 151 23.02 -9.11 -6.21
CA PRO A 151 24.31 -8.48 -5.99
C PRO A 151 24.22 -6.94 -5.96
N SER A 152 23.16 -6.36 -6.51
CA SER A 152 22.97 -4.90 -6.58
C SER A 152 22.70 -4.29 -5.20
N ILE A 153 22.05 -5.02 -4.29
CA ILE A 153 21.86 -4.59 -2.89
C ILE A 153 23.18 -4.46 -2.10
N LEU A 154 24.27 -5.05 -2.58
CA LEU A 154 25.61 -4.91 -1.99
C LEU A 154 26.38 -3.72 -2.57
N SER A 155 25.78 -2.95 -3.48
CA SER A 155 26.39 -1.77 -4.06
C SER A 155 26.09 -0.51 -3.25
N ILE A 156 26.91 0.51 -3.47
CA ILE A 156 26.78 1.80 -2.81
C ILE A 156 25.85 2.67 -3.64
N ASP A 157 24.85 3.25 -2.98
CA ASP A 157 23.99 4.26 -3.53
C ASP A 157 24.81 5.52 -3.85
N SER A 158 24.75 5.95 -5.11
CA SER A 158 25.61 7.04 -5.59
C SER A 158 25.19 8.41 -5.04
N SER A 159 23.90 8.58 -4.70
CA SER A 159 23.35 9.84 -4.20
C SER A 159 23.55 9.99 -2.69
N SER A 160 23.24 8.96 -1.89
CA SER A 160 23.42 9.01 -0.43
C SER A 160 24.82 8.61 0.05
N GLY A 161 25.59 7.88 -0.75
CA GLY A 161 26.87 7.28 -0.35
C GLY A 161 26.73 6.12 0.64
N ARG A 162 25.51 5.60 0.85
CA ARG A 162 25.22 4.48 1.76
C ARG A 162 25.10 3.16 1.01
N LEU A 163 25.29 2.05 1.71
CA LEU A 163 25.07 0.71 1.15
C LEU A 163 23.57 0.47 0.96
N PHE A 164 23.13 -0.07 -0.18
CA PHE A 164 21.71 -0.40 -0.38
C PHE A 164 21.19 -1.39 0.67
N LEU A 165 22.01 -2.34 1.11
CA LEU A 165 21.67 -3.24 2.20
C LEU A 165 21.34 -2.51 3.52
N ASP A 166 22.03 -1.39 3.83
CA ASP A 166 21.68 -0.59 5.01
C ASP A 166 20.32 0.09 4.84
N LEU A 167 20.04 0.61 3.63
CA LEU A 167 18.76 1.21 3.27
C LEU A 167 17.62 0.18 3.30
N LEU A 168 17.90 -1.08 2.94
CA LEU A 168 16.97 -2.21 3.02
C LEU A 168 16.53 -2.42 4.48
N TYR A 169 17.48 -2.54 5.41
CA TYR A 169 17.15 -2.73 6.82
C TYR A 169 16.31 -1.59 7.38
N GLU A 170 16.71 -0.36 7.05
CA GLU A 170 16.01 0.85 7.52
C GLU A 170 14.59 0.92 6.93
N SER A 171 14.42 0.61 5.64
CA SER A 171 13.11 0.58 4.99
C SER A 171 12.16 -0.43 5.64
N VAL A 172 12.66 -1.61 5.99
CA VAL A 172 11.88 -2.63 6.71
C VAL A 172 11.49 -2.15 8.11
N GLU A 173 12.42 -1.52 8.83
CA GLU A 173 12.16 -0.95 10.15
C GLU A 173 11.08 0.12 10.09
N LEU A 174 11.23 1.10 9.21
CA LEU A 174 10.26 2.18 9.03
C LEU A 174 8.89 1.65 8.61
N PHE A 175 8.86 0.68 7.68
CA PHE A 175 7.61 0.05 7.24
C PHE A 175 6.89 -0.66 8.39
N ILE A 176 7.58 -1.49 9.17
CA ILE A 176 6.98 -2.23 10.29
C ILE A 176 6.44 -1.26 11.34
N TRP A 177 7.20 -0.24 11.74
CA TRP A 177 6.74 0.74 12.71
C TRP A 177 5.55 1.56 12.21
N SER A 178 5.51 1.85 10.91
CA SER A 178 4.39 2.57 10.30
C SER A 178 3.12 1.72 10.25
N MET A 179 3.23 0.44 9.93
CA MET A 179 2.11 -0.51 9.97
C MET A 179 1.55 -0.70 11.40
N LEU A 180 2.40 -0.55 12.42
CA LEU A 180 2.02 -0.67 13.84
C LEU A 180 1.58 0.66 14.46
N ARG A 181 1.69 1.78 13.74
CA ARG A 181 1.27 3.09 14.22
C ARG A 181 -0.24 3.02 14.54
N PRO A 182 -0.67 3.51 15.72
CA PRO A 182 -2.11 3.60 16.01
C PRO A 182 -2.79 4.48 14.95
N MET A 183 -3.85 3.97 14.34
CA MET A 183 -4.65 4.70 13.36
C MET A 183 -6.01 5.04 13.96
N GLU A 184 -6.72 6.02 13.40
CA GLU A 184 -8.10 6.31 13.79
C GLU A 184 -9.03 6.13 12.60
N VAL A 185 -10.00 5.22 12.72
CA VAL A 185 -11.06 5.02 11.73
C VAL A 185 -12.35 5.57 12.31
N GLY A 186 -12.85 6.68 11.73
CA GLY A 186 -14.03 7.37 12.26
C GLY A 186 -13.87 7.88 13.69
N GLY A 187 -12.65 8.15 14.17
CA GLY A 187 -12.40 8.57 15.56
C GLY A 187 -12.38 7.42 16.58
N VAL A 188 -12.33 6.17 16.12
CA VAL A 188 -12.02 5.01 16.96
C VAL A 188 -10.59 4.57 16.67
N ALA A 189 -9.81 4.39 17.74
CA ALA A 189 -8.46 3.84 17.64
C ALA A 189 -8.51 2.43 17.03
N PHE A 190 -7.72 2.25 15.99
CA PHE A 190 -7.55 1.02 15.24
C PHE A 190 -6.09 0.57 15.36
N THR A 191 -5.89 -0.71 15.62
CA THR A 191 -4.57 -1.34 15.60
C THR A 191 -4.69 -2.71 14.93
N PRO A 192 -3.98 -2.95 13.81
CA PRO A 192 -4.07 -4.21 13.09
C PRO A 192 -3.27 -5.32 13.78
N GLU A 193 -3.74 -6.56 13.68
CA GLU A 193 -2.94 -7.77 13.92
C GLU A 193 -2.20 -8.15 12.64
N LEU A 194 -0.87 -8.24 12.70
CA LEU A 194 0.00 -8.49 11.56
C LEU A 194 0.68 -9.85 11.70
N HIS A 195 0.25 -10.83 10.90
CA HIS A 195 0.95 -12.10 10.73
C HIS A 195 2.01 -11.95 9.64
N VAL A 196 3.27 -11.92 10.00
CA VAL A 196 4.38 -11.62 9.09
C VAL A 196 5.26 -12.86 8.85
N SER A 197 5.50 -13.19 7.59
CA SER A 197 6.61 -14.06 7.18
C SER A 197 7.67 -13.23 6.48
N VAL A 198 8.95 -13.56 6.69
CA VAL A 198 10.09 -12.84 6.11
C VAL A 198 10.90 -13.82 5.28
N LEU A 199 11.02 -13.51 4.00
CA LEU A 199 11.79 -14.27 3.02
C LEU A 199 13.01 -13.47 2.58
N VAL A 200 14.08 -14.18 2.24
CA VAL A 200 15.21 -13.61 1.51
C VAL A 200 15.23 -14.26 0.14
N GLN A 201 15.23 -13.45 -0.92
CA GLN A 201 15.14 -13.93 -2.29
C GLN A 201 16.08 -13.14 -3.19
N GLY A 202 16.80 -13.80 -4.09
CA GLY A 202 17.69 -13.14 -5.03
C GLY A 202 18.78 -14.06 -5.56
N ALA A 203 19.68 -13.49 -6.34
CA ALA A 203 20.75 -14.21 -7.04
C ALA A 203 21.71 -14.98 -6.12
N LEU A 204 21.85 -14.51 -4.88
CA LEU A 204 22.79 -15.05 -3.89
C LEU A 204 22.15 -16.15 -3.02
N VAL A 205 20.91 -16.54 -3.33
CA VAL A 205 20.15 -17.56 -2.59
C VAL A 205 19.55 -18.57 -3.57
N GLU A 206 20.03 -19.80 -3.55
CA GLU A 206 19.65 -20.84 -4.53
C GLU A 206 18.26 -21.46 -4.29
N SER A 207 17.56 -21.12 -3.19
CA SER A 207 16.27 -21.71 -2.81
C SER A 207 15.37 -20.76 -2.02
N LEU A 208 14.15 -21.18 -1.68
CA LEU A 208 13.25 -20.45 -0.77
C LEU A 208 13.90 -20.30 0.61
N CYS A 209 14.56 -19.17 0.87
CA CYS A 209 15.09 -18.84 2.20
C CYS A 209 14.03 -18.12 3.02
N VAL A 210 13.57 -18.78 4.08
CA VAL A 210 12.60 -18.25 5.05
C VAL A 210 13.36 -17.89 6.32
N LEU A 211 13.44 -16.59 6.66
CA LEU A 211 14.02 -16.16 7.94
C LEU A 211 13.06 -16.42 9.08
N MET A 212 11.78 -16.09 8.85
CA MET A 212 10.70 -16.24 9.81
C MET A 212 9.39 -16.56 9.11
N GLN A 213 8.55 -17.34 9.76
CA GLN A 213 7.26 -17.76 9.23
C GLN A 213 6.16 -17.52 10.27
N GLY A 214 5.11 -16.80 9.88
CA GLY A 214 3.91 -16.63 10.71
C GLY A 214 4.11 -15.89 12.03
N TYR A 215 5.08 -14.99 12.11
CA TYR A 215 5.36 -14.21 13.31
C TYR A 215 4.28 -13.14 13.52
N ILE A 216 3.65 -13.10 14.70
CA ILE A 216 2.66 -12.05 15.02
C ILE A 216 3.40 -10.83 15.56
N VAL A 217 3.42 -9.75 14.78
CA VAL A 217 4.13 -8.52 15.14
C VAL A 217 3.18 -7.61 15.94
N THR A 218 3.67 -7.13 17.08
CA THR A 218 2.99 -6.20 17.97
C THR A 218 3.92 -5.03 18.32
N PRO A 219 3.38 -3.88 18.78
CA PRO A 219 4.23 -2.76 19.22
C PRO A 219 5.22 -3.14 20.33
N SER A 220 4.90 -4.15 21.14
CA SER A 220 5.74 -4.62 22.25
C SER A 220 6.87 -5.56 21.81
N ASN A 221 6.73 -6.28 20.68
CA ASN A 221 7.73 -7.24 20.21
C ASN A 221 8.47 -6.79 18.94
N ALA A 222 8.01 -5.72 18.27
CA ALA A 222 8.53 -5.24 16.99
C ALA A 222 10.04 -5.03 16.99
N ALA A 223 10.60 -4.41 18.03
CA ALA A 223 12.04 -4.21 18.15
C ALA A 223 12.83 -5.53 18.14
N GLY A 224 12.34 -6.55 18.86
CA GLY A 224 12.95 -7.88 18.87
C GLY A 224 12.79 -8.61 17.54
N PHE A 225 11.63 -8.47 16.89
CA PHE A 225 11.36 -8.99 15.56
C PHE A 225 12.32 -8.40 14.51
N LEU A 226 12.49 -7.08 14.49
CA LEU A 226 13.41 -6.39 13.58
C LEU A 226 14.87 -6.78 13.83
N GLN A 227 15.28 -6.88 15.09
CA GLN A 227 16.61 -7.35 15.44
C GLN A 227 16.86 -8.78 14.94
N LEU A 228 15.87 -9.68 15.05
CA LEU A 228 15.98 -11.04 14.52
C LEU A 228 16.16 -11.06 13.00
N ILE A 229 15.44 -10.21 12.25
CA ILE A 229 15.64 -10.08 10.79
C ILE A 229 17.09 -9.67 10.50
N LYS A 230 17.56 -8.62 11.19
CA LYS A 230 18.92 -8.08 11.02
C LYS A 230 19.98 -9.13 11.32
N ASP A 231 19.90 -9.80 12.47
CA ASP A 231 20.86 -10.82 12.87
C ASP A 231 20.89 -11.99 11.87
N ARG A 232 19.72 -12.43 11.39
CA ARG A 232 19.61 -13.55 10.44
C ARG A 232 20.14 -13.19 9.05
N PHE A 233 19.84 -11.99 8.57
CA PHE A 233 20.32 -11.53 7.27
C PHE A 233 21.83 -11.24 7.30
N GLN A 234 22.37 -10.74 8.41
CA GLN A 234 23.82 -10.61 8.62
C GLN A 234 24.56 -11.95 8.55
N LEU A 235 23.95 -13.05 9.00
CA LEU A 235 24.57 -14.38 8.83
C LEU A 235 24.69 -14.76 7.35
N ILE A 236 23.69 -14.41 6.55
CA ILE A 236 23.68 -14.62 5.10
C ILE A 236 24.75 -13.73 4.43
N GLU A 237 24.81 -12.45 4.81
CA GLU A 237 25.82 -11.51 4.31
C GLU A 237 27.26 -11.98 4.62
N ASN A 238 27.52 -12.44 5.85
CA ASN A 238 28.82 -12.95 6.27
C ASN A 238 29.22 -14.21 5.50
N ASP A 239 28.25 -15.09 5.19
CA ASP A 239 28.48 -16.27 4.36
C ASP A 239 28.87 -15.86 2.94
N TRP A 240 28.15 -14.91 2.33
CA TRP A 240 28.50 -14.37 1.02
C TRP A 240 29.88 -13.73 0.99
N ALA A 241 30.23 -12.95 2.01
CA ALA A 241 31.55 -12.33 2.13
C ALA A 241 32.67 -13.39 2.19
N SER A 242 32.46 -14.46 2.96
CA SER A 242 33.39 -15.59 3.07
C SER A 242 33.55 -16.31 1.73
N GLN A 243 32.44 -16.62 1.05
CA GLN A 243 32.45 -17.28 -0.26
C GLN A 243 33.11 -16.40 -1.35
N ALA A 244 32.87 -15.09 -1.33
CA ALA A 244 33.51 -14.15 -2.24
C ALA A 244 35.04 -14.06 -2.02
N GLN A 245 35.51 -14.21 -0.78
CA GLN A 245 36.94 -14.24 -0.46
C GLN A 245 37.60 -15.56 -0.94
N GLU A 246 36.91 -16.69 -0.80
CA GLU A 246 37.44 -18.00 -1.21
C GLU A 246 37.45 -18.21 -2.72
N ARG A 247 36.38 -17.78 -3.42
CA ARG A 247 36.19 -18.02 -4.86
C ARG A 247 36.58 -16.82 -5.74
N GLY A 248 36.92 -15.69 -5.11
CA GLY A 248 37.12 -14.40 -5.76
C GLY A 248 35.78 -13.71 -6.08
N GLN A 249 35.73 -12.38 -5.90
CA GLN A 249 34.51 -11.56 -6.12
C GLN A 249 33.86 -11.82 -7.49
N TRP A 250 34.66 -11.86 -8.55
CA TRP A 250 34.17 -12.12 -9.91
C TRP A 250 33.64 -13.54 -10.13
N GLY A 251 34.14 -14.52 -9.37
CA GLY A 251 33.70 -15.91 -9.48
C GLY A 251 32.38 -16.19 -8.76
N TYR A 252 32.11 -15.48 -7.67
CA TYR A 252 30.89 -15.68 -6.87
C TYR A 252 29.77 -14.70 -7.25
N LEU A 253 30.02 -13.38 -7.17
CA LEU A 253 29.01 -12.36 -7.48
C LEU A 253 28.80 -12.20 -9.00
N GLY A 254 29.86 -12.35 -9.79
CA GLY A 254 29.79 -12.20 -11.26
C GLY A 254 29.07 -13.35 -11.98
N ASN A 255 28.90 -14.50 -11.32
CA ASN A 255 28.13 -15.64 -11.82
C ASN A 255 26.73 -15.74 -11.21
N ALA A 256 26.38 -14.83 -10.31
CA ALA A 256 25.10 -14.85 -9.62
C ALA A 256 23.98 -14.59 -10.66
N THR A 257 23.02 -15.51 -10.76
CA THR A 257 21.98 -15.38 -11.77
C THR A 257 21.03 -14.25 -11.37
N PRO A 258 20.60 -13.35 -12.28
CA PRO A 258 19.73 -12.23 -11.94
C PRO A 258 18.51 -12.65 -11.13
N ALA A 259 18.11 -11.80 -10.18
CA ALA A 259 16.95 -12.02 -9.32
C ALA A 259 15.68 -12.00 -10.18
N SER A 260 15.08 -13.18 -10.39
CA SER A 260 13.88 -13.31 -11.21
C SER A 260 12.65 -12.88 -10.42
N LEU A 261 11.97 -11.84 -10.90
CA LEU A 261 10.75 -11.34 -10.24
C LEU A 261 9.68 -12.44 -10.15
N ASP A 262 9.52 -13.24 -11.21
CA ASP A 262 8.60 -14.38 -11.26
C ASP A 262 8.83 -15.35 -10.11
N TRP A 263 10.10 -15.69 -9.85
CA TRP A 263 10.49 -16.60 -8.77
C TRP A 263 10.23 -16.00 -7.39
N ILE A 264 10.57 -14.72 -7.20
CA ILE A 264 10.33 -14.01 -5.94
C ILE A 264 8.83 -14.01 -5.62
N LEU A 265 7.99 -13.62 -6.58
CA LEU A 265 6.55 -13.55 -6.42
C LEU A 265 5.93 -14.93 -6.21
N GLN A 266 6.37 -15.98 -6.91
CA GLN A 266 5.90 -17.35 -6.69
C GLN A 266 6.21 -17.84 -5.26
N ASN A 267 7.42 -17.58 -4.79
CA ASN A 267 7.85 -17.91 -3.43
C ASN A 267 7.09 -17.11 -2.37
N ALA A 268 6.81 -15.83 -2.65
CA ALA A 268 5.99 -14.98 -1.80
C ALA A 268 4.57 -15.54 -1.67
N VAL A 269 3.93 -15.91 -2.78
CA VAL A 269 2.61 -16.54 -2.78
C VAL A 269 2.61 -17.87 -2.02
N PHE A 270 3.65 -18.69 -2.19
CA PHE A 270 3.78 -19.94 -1.44
C PHE A 270 3.85 -19.70 0.07
N ALA A 271 4.67 -18.75 0.51
CA ALA A 271 4.77 -18.39 1.93
C ALA A 271 3.46 -17.76 2.45
N LEU A 272 2.79 -16.95 1.65
CA LEU A 272 1.53 -16.31 2.00
C LEU A 272 0.41 -17.34 2.22
N ASN A 273 0.39 -18.41 1.41
CA ASN A 273 -0.54 -19.52 1.56
C ASN A 273 -0.30 -20.37 2.82
N SER A 274 0.86 -20.22 3.47
CA SER A 274 1.13 -20.85 4.76
C SER A 274 0.64 -20.03 5.96
N LEU A 275 0.25 -18.77 5.74
CA LEU A 275 -0.33 -17.90 6.75
C LEU A 275 -1.85 -18.10 6.89
N PRO A 276 -2.47 -17.71 8.03
CA PRO A 276 -3.90 -17.87 8.26
C PRO A 276 -4.76 -17.29 7.12
N THR A 277 -5.73 -18.07 6.62
CA THR A 277 -6.52 -17.72 5.43
C THR A 277 -7.64 -16.73 5.68
N ASP A 278 -7.97 -16.47 6.95
CA ASP A 278 -8.93 -15.47 7.44
C ASP A 278 -8.36 -14.04 7.46
N CYS A 279 -7.09 -13.87 7.08
CA CYS A 279 -6.37 -12.60 7.10
C CYS A 279 -6.21 -12.00 5.71
N THR A 280 -6.17 -10.67 5.66
CA THR A 280 -6.02 -9.91 4.41
C THR A 280 -4.63 -10.15 3.82
N PRO A 281 -4.53 -10.64 2.58
CA PRO A 281 -3.23 -10.91 1.97
C PRO A 281 -2.54 -9.63 1.50
N MET A 282 -1.27 -9.50 1.87
CA MET A 282 -0.37 -8.52 1.27
C MET A 282 1.03 -9.11 1.14
N MET A 283 1.77 -8.66 0.13
CA MET A 283 3.20 -8.91 0.01
C MET A 283 3.95 -7.62 -0.23
N VAL A 284 5.16 -7.55 0.29
CA VAL A 284 5.99 -6.35 0.25
C VAL A 284 7.39 -6.78 -0.16
N LEU A 285 7.80 -6.38 -1.36
CA LEU A 285 9.14 -6.62 -1.89
C LEU A 285 10.03 -5.42 -1.56
N VAL A 286 11.20 -5.65 -0.96
CA VAL A 286 12.19 -4.61 -0.67
C VAL A 286 13.37 -4.81 -1.60
N THR A 287 13.51 -3.92 -2.59
CA THR A 287 14.46 -4.08 -3.69
C THR A 287 14.88 -2.70 -4.23
N ASP A 288 16.06 -2.62 -4.84
CA ASP A 288 16.51 -1.43 -5.57
C ASP A 288 15.89 -1.31 -6.98
N GLY A 289 15.08 -2.29 -7.37
CA GLY A 289 14.39 -2.37 -8.66
C GLY A 289 15.21 -3.04 -9.74
N VAL A 290 16.36 -3.62 -9.41
CA VAL A 290 17.18 -4.38 -10.35
C VAL A 290 16.65 -5.81 -10.41
N VAL A 291 15.62 -6.03 -11.22
CA VAL A 291 14.94 -7.31 -11.37
C VAL A 291 14.99 -7.81 -12.81
N ASP A 292 14.97 -9.13 -12.96
CA ASP A 292 14.91 -9.81 -14.26
C ASP A 292 13.57 -10.50 -14.46
N VAL A 293 13.02 -10.43 -15.67
CA VAL A 293 11.82 -11.17 -16.08
C VAL A 293 12.24 -12.16 -17.15
N ARG A 294 12.36 -13.43 -16.77
CA ARG A 294 12.92 -14.46 -17.64
C ARG A 294 11.91 -14.97 -18.66
N ASP A 295 10.62 -14.98 -18.30
CA ASP A 295 9.55 -15.44 -19.17
C ASP A 295 8.28 -14.61 -18.96
N ALA A 296 8.03 -13.69 -19.89
CA ALA A 296 6.87 -12.81 -19.88
C ALA A 296 5.53 -13.56 -19.79
N TYR A 297 5.45 -14.81 -20.30
CA TYR A 297 4.22 -15.60 -20.22
C TYR A 297 3.99 -16.19 -18.82
N SER A 298 5.06 -16.49 -18.09
CA SER A 298 4.97 -17.01 -16.72
C SER A 298 4.56 -15.91 -15.74
N TYR A 299 5.04 -14.70 -15.98
CA TYR A 299 4.71 -13.48 -15.26
C TYR A 299 3.20 -13.17 -15.32
N ASP A 300 2.60 -13.20 -16.51
CA ASP A 300 1.16 -12.92 -16.69
C ASP A 300 0.27 -13.86 -15.85
N ASN A 301 0.63 -15.15 -15.80
CA ASN A 301 -0.11 -16.13 -14.99
C ASN A 301 -0.07 -15.79 -13.50
N LEU A 302 1.08 -15.31 -13.03
CA LEU A 302 1.26 -14.93 -11.64
C LEU A 302 0.57 -13.62 -11.32
N LEU A 303 0.66 -12.60 -12.18
CA LEU A 303 -0.08 -11.36 -12.02
C LEU A 303 -1.59 -11.61 -12.00
N MET A 304 -2.11 -12.43 -12.93
CA MET A 304 -3.51 -12.87 -12.91
C MET A 304 -3.87 -13.59 -11.61
N GLN A 305 -2.96 -14.39 -11.05
CA GLN A 305 -3.18 -15.06 -9.77
C GLN A 305 -3.27 -14.05 -8.62
N LEU A 306 -2.35 -13.07 -8.56
CA LEU A 306 -2.36 -12.03 -7.53
C LEU A 306 -3.68 -11.24 -7.57
N VAL A 307 -4.10 -10.81 -8.76
CA VAL A 307 -5.37 -10.09 -8.97
C VAL A 307 -6.57 -10.95 -8.59
N ARG A 308 -6.59 -12.21 -9.03
CA ARG A 308 -7.71 -13.13 -8.75
C ARG A 308 -7.89 -13.40 -7.26
N HIS A 309 -6.81 -13.40 -6.50
CA HIS A 309 -6.80 -13.66 -5.06
C HIS A 309 -6.71 -12.39 -4.20
N ASP A 310 -6.82 -11.20 -4.80
CA ASP A 310 -6.73 -9.90 -4.13
C ASP A 310 -5.44 -9.76 -3.29
N ILE A 311 -4.33 -10.32 -3.79
CA ILE A 311 -3.05 -10.25 -3.11
C ILE A 311 -2.36 -8.96 -3.55
N GLN A 312 -2.34 -7.98 -2.66
CA GLN A 312 -1.72 -6.69 -2.94
C GLN A 312 -0.20 -6.82 -2.92
N CYS A 313 0.44 -6.40 -4.01
CA CYS A 313 1.89 -6.40 -4.13
C CYS A 313 2.43 -4.98 -3.98
N HIS A 314 3.20 -4.76 -2.93
CA HIS A 314 3.81 -3.47 -2.63
C HIS A 314 5.33 -3.57 -2.80
N PHE A 315 5.95 -2.43 -3.07
CA PHE A 315 7.41 -2.35 -3.19
C PHE A 315 7.93 -1.28 -2.26
N LEU A 316 8.91 -1.62 -1.43
CA LEU A 316 9.77 -0.65 -0.77
C LEU A 316 11.00 -0.50 -1.64
N ARG A 317 11.01 0.54 -2.47
CA ARG A 317 12.12 0.80 -3.37
C ARG A 317 13.23 1.50 -2.60
N ILE A 318 14.39 0.85 -2.56
CA ILE A 318 15.61 1.39 -1.97
C ILE A 318 16.48 2.01 -3.05
N GLY A 319 16.98 3.22 -2.82
CA GLY A 319 17.82 3.89 -3.80
C GLY A 319 17.08 4.55 -4.96
N GLY A 320 17.81 5.45 -5.62
CA GLY A 320 17.30 6.35 -6.65
C GLY A 320 16.85 7.65 -6.01
N GLY A 321 17.42 8.79 -6.42
CA GLY A 321 16.85 10.09 -6.08
C GLY A 321 15.76 10.48 -7.07
N GLY A 322 14.52 10.59 -6.61
CA GLY A 322 13.40 11.00 -7.46
C GLY A 322 13.13 10.06 -8.65
N GLU A 323 12.11 10.39 -9.44
CA GLU A 323 11.65 9.54 -10.55
C GLU A 323 12.63 9.47 -11.73
N ASP A 324 13.57 10.42 -11.83
CA ASP A 324 14.45 10.61 -13.00
C ASP A 324 15.93 10.24 -12.79
N GLU A 325 16.37 9.87 -11.57
CA GLU A 325 17.76 9.42 -11.38
C GLU A 325 17.93 7.95 -11.76
N LEU A 326 18.68 7.75 -12.85
CA LEU A 326 19.23 6.46 -13.23
C LEU A 326 20.40 6.12 -12.29
N ASN A 327 20.09 5.49 -11.16
CA ASN A 327 21.07 4.88 -10.28
C ASN A 327 21.60 3.57 -10.90
N ALA A 328 22.44 3.70 -11.94
CA ALA A 328 23.01 2.57 -12.67
C ALA A 328 24.40 2.17 -12.17
N THR A 329 24.55 1.96 -10.86
CA THR A 329 25.85 1.59 -10.27
C THR A 329 26.27 0.21 -10.78
N PHE A 330 27.52 0.09 -11.28
CA PHE A 330 28.07 -1.17 -11.81
C PHE A 330 27.25 -1.85 -12.93
N GLY A 331 26.40 -1.10 -13.63
CA GLY A 331 25.56 -1.65 -14.71
C GLY A 331 24.29 -2.35 -14.21
N PHE A 332 23.97 -2.24 -12.92
CA PHE A 332 22.67 -2.61 -12.38
C PHE A 332 21.67 -1.53 -12.76
N VAL A 333 20.80 -1.81 -13.73
CA VAL A 333 19.79 -0.85 -14.19
C VAL A 333 18.46 -1.20 -13.53
N PRO A 334 17.90 -0.32 -12.69
CA PRO A 334 16.61 -0.56 -12.07
C PRO A 334 15.46 -0.38 -13.08
N ASP A 335 14.46 -1.27 -13.02
CA ASP A 335 13.22 -1.19 -13.80
C ASP A 335 12.06 -0.74 -12.91
N THR A 336 11.94 0.56 -12.77
CA THR A 336 10.94 1.23 -11.91
C THR A 336 9.53 1.12 -12.49
N HIS A 337 9.43 1.11 -13.83
CA HIS A 337 8.17 0.98 -14.54
C HIS A 337 7.55 -0.39 -14.33
N LEU A 338 8.36 -1.45 -14.35
CA LEU A 338 7.89 -2.80 -14.03
C LEU A 338 7.36 -2.88 -12.60
N LEU A 339 8.10 -2.37 -11.61
CA LEU A 339 7.62 -2.38 -10.21
C LEU A 339 6.28 -1.65 -10.08
N ARG A 340 6.16 -0.47 -10.69
CA ARG A 340 4.94 0.33 -10.68
C ARG A 340 3.78 -0.39 -11.38
N PHE A 341 4.04 -1.02 -12.52
CA PHE A 341 3.06 -1.82 -13.23
C PHE A 341 2.55 -2.97 -12.35
N VAL A 342 3.42 -3.75 -11.72
CA VAL A 342 2.98 -4.84 -10.81
C VAL A 342 2.13 -4.29 -9.68
N ALA A 343 2.60 -3.21 -9.04
CA ALA A 343 1.92 -2.60 -7.91
C ALA A 343 0.52 -2.10 -8.30
N GLU A 344 0.42 -1.32 -9.37
CA GLU A 344 -0.84 -0.70 -9.81
C GLU A 344 -1.89 -1.76 -10.18
N TYR A 345 -1.49 -2.80 -10.92
CA TYR A 345 -2.43 -3.84 -11.36
C TYR A 345 -2.85 -4.79 -10.23
N THR A 346 -2.07 -4.86 -9.13
CA THR A 346 -2.44 -5.64 -7.93
C THR A 346 -3.06 -4.80 -6.81
N GLY A 347 -3.34 -3.51 -7.07
CA GLY A 347 -3.89 -2.60 -6.05
C GLY A 347 -2.90 -2.21 -4.94
N GLY A 348 -1.60 -2.43 -5.18
CA GLY A 348 -0.51 -2.07 -4.29
C GLY A 348 0.10 -0.70 -4.56
N THR A 349 1.30 -0.46 -4.03
CA THR A 349 1.98 0.83 -4.10
C THR A 349 3.49 0.64 -4.07
N VAL A 350 4.21 1.50 -4.79
CA VAL A 350 5.66 1.62 -4.69
C VAL A 350 5.96 2.77 -3.75
N PHE A 351 6.66 2.49 -2.66
CA PHE A 351 7.13 3.48 -1.71
C PHE A 351 8.61 3.72 -1.93
N GLU A 352 8.96 4.98 -2.18
CA GLU A 352 10.35 5.40 -2.28
C GLU A 352 10.91 5.64 -0.88
N TYR A 353 12.11 5.11 -0.59
CA TYR A 353 12.76 5.25 0.71
C TYR A 353 12.76 6.70 1.27
N PRO A 354 13.08 7.76 0.50
CA PRO A 354 13.06 9.13 1.01
C PRO A 354 11.68 9.55 1.53
N ALA A 355 10.62 9.14 0.85
CA ALA A 355 9.25 9.51 1.19
C ALA A 355 8.76 8.76 2.45
N ILE A 356 9.15 7.49 2.62
CA ILE A 356 8.91 6.74 3.86
C ILE A 356 9.66 7.40 5.03
N HIS A 357 10.92 7.77 4.83
CA HIS A 357 11.75 8.38 5.85
C HIS A 357 11.18 9.72 6.33
N GLU A 358 10.74 10.60 5.41
CA GLU A 358 10.09 11.87 5.74
C GLU A 358 8.72 11.69 6.43
N ALA A 359 7.95 10.65 6.09
CA ALA A 359 6.68 10.40 6.76
C ALA A 359 6.83 9.90 8.22
N CYS A 360 8.01 9.37 8.55
CA CYS A 360 8.31 8.82 9.87
C CYS A 360 9.02 9.82 10.80
N TYR A 361 9.72 10.81 10.24
CA TYR A 361 10.55 11.79 10.96
C TYR A 361 10.22 13.22 10.53
#